data_AF-A0A7S2MZU8-F1
#
_entry.id   AF-A0A7S2MZU8-F1
#
_cell.length_a   1.000
_cell.length_b   1.000
_cell.length_c   1.000
_cell.angle_alpha   90.00
_cell.angle_beta   90.00
_cell.angle_gamma   90.00
#
_symmetry.space_group_name_H-M   'P 1'
#
loop_
_entity.id
_entity.type
_entity.pdbx_description
1 polymer ?
#
loop_
_entity_poly.entity_id
_entity_poly.type
_entity_poly.pdbx_seq_one_letter_code
_entity_poly.pdbx_strand_id
1 'polypeptide(L)'
;PAARTRATAPSDMPPPISTTVHKRKRGNAGQEADKGARKAKQQLRPGPEGGVRNGTTLQGTSEAGGAEQLSAPEGASDKLASLQPTSGRSSSSGSTSSSDEEDTDDEVQEDPDRKEEPAAASAAPVQVKMFKLGQLCCDAVARYVRGNQQPERLKSRLNIDQRATIERCKDHMQWAGEDLATVWSLSLGTRKGRQAYQALSDYFIAKQRVGLVETPAYAVYIIPPDEKYLKAMGLAESRHIIGLQIP
;
A
#
# COMPACT_ATOMS: atom_id res chain seq x y z
N PRO A 1 27.82 1.21 -72.36
CA PRO A 1 28.44 1.46 -71.03
C PRO A 1 27.35 1.40 -69.92
N ALA A 2 26.92 0.25 -69.39
CA ALA A 2 27.61 -0.84 -68.67
C ALA A 2 28.13 -0.45 -67.27
N ALA A 3 27.32 -0.74 -66.24
CA ALA A 3 27.65 -1.17 -64.84
C ALA A 3 26.36 -0.99 -64.01
N ARG A 4 25.62 -1.95 -63.46
CA ARG A 4 25.85 -3.29 -62.85
C ARG A 4 26.72 -3.27 -61.59
N THR A 5 26.08 -3.10 -60.43
CA THR A 5 26.50 -3.61 -59.09
C THR A 5 25.22 -3.73 -58.23
N ARG A 6 24.59 -4.89 -58.08
CA ARG A 6 24.87 -6.09 -57.25
C ARG A 6 24.38 -5.94 -55.80
N ALA A 7 23.41 -6.79 -55.48
CA ALA A 7 22.79 -7.05 -54.19
C ALA A 7 23.76 -7.51 -53.12
N THR A 8 23.44 -7.25 -51.84
CA THR A 8 23.79 -8.12 -50.71
C THR A 8 22.81 -7.86 -49.56
N ALA A 9 21.94 -8.83 -49.28
CA ALA A 9 21.39 -9.06 -47.95
C ALA A 9 22.06 -10.34 -47.41
N PRO A 10 22.30 -10.42 -46.10
CA PRO A 10 21.86 -11.64 -45.44
C PRO A 10 21.13 -11.37 -44.12
N SER A 11 20.13 -12.22 -43.93
CA SER A 11 19.30 -12.42 -42.76
C SER A 11 20.11 -12.64 -41.49
N ASP A 12 19.86 -11.81 -40.47
CA ASP A 12 20.25 -12.10 -39.08
C ASP A 12 19.02 -12.68 -38.37
N MET A 13 18.99 -13.99 -38.26
CA MET A 13 17.90 -14.77 -37.70
C MET A 13 18.38 -15.32 -36.34
N PRO A 14 17.81 -14.91 -35.20
CA PRO A 14 18.22 -15.42 -33.91
C PRO A 14 17.75 -16.87 -33.70
N PRO A 15 18.53 -17.70 -32.99
CA PRO A 15 18.19 -19.11 -32.75
C PRO A 15 17.04 -19.26 -31.74
N PRO A 16 16.19 -20.31 -31.87
CA PRO A 16 15.17 -20.62 -30.87
C PRO A 16 15.81 -21.20 -29.60
N ILE A 17 15.64 -20.49 -28.49
CA ILE A 17 15.93 -20.99 -27.14
C ILE A 17 14.95 -22.12 -26.80
N SER A 18 15.40 -23.36 -27.00
CA SER A 18 14.78 -24.55 -26.43
C SER A 18 15.15 -24.62 -24.95
N THR A 19 14.19 -24.45 -24.04
CA THR A 19 14.40 -24.80 -22.62
C THR A 19 13.39 -25.85 -22.16
N THR A 20 13.98 -26.92 -21.67
CA THR A 20 13.45 -28.24 -21.39
C THR A 20 12.60 -28.27 -20.11
N VAL A 21 11.36 -28.72 -20.25
CA VAL A 21 10.46 -29.12 -19.16
C VAL A 21 11.09 -30.25 -18.33
N HIS A 22 11.57 -29.93 -17.13
CA HIS A 22 11.98 -30.94 -16.15
C HIS A 22 10.78 -31.37 -15.31
N LYS A 23 10.11 -32.41 -15.81
CA LYS A 23 9.06 -33.16 -15.13
C LYS A 23 9.69 -34.06 -14.06
N ARG A 24 9.88 -33.56 -12.83
CA ARG A 24 10.22 -34.42 -11.68
C ARG A 24 8.95 -35.06 -11.14
N LYS A 25 8.88 -36.37 -11.35
CA LYS A 25 7.80 -37.30 -11.02
C LYS A 25 8.29 -38.21 -9.89
N ARG A 26 7.45 -38.36 -8.85
CA ARG A 26 7.49 -39.38 -7.76
C ARG A 26 8.69 -39.24 -6.81
N GLY A 27 8.57 -39.42 -5.51
CA GLY A 27 7.47 -39.81 -4.62
C GLY A 27 8.12 -40.17 -3.28
N ASN A 28 7.43 -40.00 -2.16
CA ASN A 28 7.70 -40.86 -1.02
C ASN A 28 6.46 -40.97 -0.13
N ALA A 29 6.00 -42.20 0.00
CA ALA A 29 5.05 -42.64 0.99
C ALA A 29 5.82 -42.97 2.28
N GLY A 30 5.18 -42.81 3.43
CA GLY A 30 5.55 -43.58 4.62
C GLY A 30 5.53 -42.81 5.93
N GLN A 31 4.83 -43.43 6.90
CA GLN A 31 4.86 -43.24 8.35
C GLN A 31 4.01 -42.07 8.84
N GLU A 32 2.82 -42.25 9.43
CA GLU A 32 2.36 -43.24 10.43
C GLU A 32 3.25 -43.29 11.68
N ALA A 33 2.91 -42.45 12.67
CA ALA A 33 3.06 -42.69 14.11
C ALA A 33 2.30 -41.55 14.82
N ASP A 34 1.19 -41.82 15.50
CA ASP A 34 1.11 -42.32 16.88
C ASP A 34 1.05 -41.18 17.92
N LYS A 35 -0.15 -41.06 18.50
CA LYS A 35 -0.49 -40.78 19.91
C LYS A 35 0.31 -39.70 20.65
N GLY A 36 -0.41 -38.73 21.20
CA GLY A 36 0.18 -37.82 22.18
C GLY A 36 -0.77 -36.86 22.88
N ALA A 37 -1.88 -37.36 23.42
CA ALA A 37 -2.71 -36.60 24.36
C ALA A 37 -1.91 -36.24 25.61
N ARG A 38 -1.66 -34.94 25.90
CA ARG A 38 -1.35 -34.46 27.25
C ARG A 38 -1.88 -33.03 27.53
N LYS A 39 -2.97 -33.03 28.30
CA LYS A 39 -3.23 -32.24 29.52
C LYS A 39 -3.01 -30.73 29.51
N ALA A 40 -4.15 -30.05 29.74
CA ALA A 40 -4.27 -28.80 30.46
C ALA A 40 -3.41 -28.75 31.75
N LYS A 41 -2.78 -27.59 31.99
CA LYS A 41 -2.50 -27.14 33.36
C LYS A 41 -2.50 -25.60 33.45
N GLN A 42 -3.65 -25.14 33.89
CA GLN A 42 -3.92 -23.95 34.69
C GLN A 42 -2.77 -23.62 35.66
N GLN A 43 -2.30 -22.37 35.66
CA GLN A 43 -1.54 -21.69 36.73
C GLN A 43 -1.59 -20.18 36.42
N LEU A 44 -2.56 -19.45 36.96
CA LEU A 44 -2.46 -18.63 38.18
C LEU A 44 -1.30 -17.61 38.14
N ARG A 45 -1.68 -16.34 37.92
CA ARG A 45 -1.00 -15.13 38.43
C ARG A 45 -0.87 -15.22 39.97
N PRO A 46 0.16 -14.66 40.65
CA PRO A 46 0.22 -13.22 40.93
C PRO A 46 1.62 -12.56 41.16
N GLY A 47 1.72 -11.26 40.86
CA GLY A 47 2.53 -10.24 41.58
C GLY A 47 4.06 -10.23 41.43
N PRO A 48 4.78 -9.36 42.18
CA PRO A 48 4.74 -7.90 42.08
C PRO A 48 6.15 -7.22 42.16
N GLU A 49 6.16 -5.89 42.04
CA GLU A 49 7.17 -4.92 42.58
C GLU A 49 8.61 -4.84 42.05
N GLY A 50 9.04 -3.58 41.85
CA GLY A 50 10.30 -3.07 42.42
C GLY A 50 11.57 -3.23 41.59
N GLY A 51 12.04 -2.13 40.98
CA GLY A 51 13.33 -2.11 40.29
C GLY A 51 13.87 -0.71 40.02
N VAL A 52 14.03 0.10 41.06
CA VAL A 52 14.87 1.31 41.04
C VAL A 52 16.33 0.89 40.91
N ARG A 53 17.05 1.30 39.86
CA ARG A 53 18.52 1.45 39.90
C ARG A 53 19.00 2.64 39.09
N ASN A 54 19.63 3.53 39.83
CA ASN A 54 20.38 4.69 39.40
C ASN A 54 21.67 4.28 38.66
N GLY A 55 22.07 5.12 37.72
CA GLY A 55 23.39 5.75 37.77
C GLY A 55 24.50 5.18 36.89
N THR A 56 25.27 6.14 36.37
CA THR A 56 26.72 6.14 36.14
C THR A 56 27.16 5.98 34.68
N THR A 57 28.10 6.71 34.07
CA THR A 57 28.82 8.00 34.18
C THR A 57 29.83 7.96 32.99
N LEU A 58 30.33 9.12 32.53
CA LEU A 58 31.60 9.35 31.77
C LEU A 58 31.53 9.12 30.26
N GLN A 59 32.22 9.87 29.39
CA GLN A 59 32.91 11.17 29.32
C GLN A 59 33.42 11.18 27.87
N GLY A 60 33.41 12.31 27.16
CA GLY A 60 33.98 12.39 25.82
C GLY A 60 33.86 13.77 25.20
N THR A 61 34.89 14.57 25.43
CA THR A 61 35.13 15.98 25.06
C THR A 61 35.68 16.16 23.65
N SER A 62 35.28 17.23 22.94
CA SER A 62 36.07 18.15 22.07
C SER A 62 35.08 19.00 21.26
N GLU A 63 34.73 20.23 21.66
CA GLU A 63 35.44 21.53 21.56
C GLU A 63 35.70 22.08 20.14
N ALA A 64 35.36 23.38 20.01
CA ALA A 64 35.52 24.34 18.90
C ALA A 64 34.46 24.28 17.78
N GLY A 65 33.68 25.31 17.47
CA GLY A 65 33.61 26.70 17.92
C GLY A 65 32.66 27.45 16.97
N GLY A 66 31.97 28.48 17.46
CA GLY A 66 31.11 29.33 16.61
C GLY A 66 30.04 30.03 17.42
N ALA A 67 30.38 31.21 17.94
CA ALA A 67 29.53 32.10 18.71
C ALA A 67 28.54 32.88 17.83
N GLU A 68 27.64 33.58 18.54
CA GLU A 68 26.71 34.62 18.08
C GLU A 68 25.35 34.10 17.58
N GLN A 69 24.19 34.60 17.99
CA GLN A 69 23.86 35.78 18.78
C GLN A 69 22.44 35.64 19.34
N LEU A 70 22.23 36.30 20.46
CA LEU A 70 21.03 36.40 21.28
C LEU A 70 19.82 36.94 20.51
N SER A 71 18.61 36.45 20.83
CA SER A 71 17.46 37.27 21.23
C SER A 71 16.25 36.40 21.58
N ALA A 72 15.89 36.38 22.87
CA ALA A 72 14.55 36.03 23.35
C ALA A 72 13.55 37.12 22.93
N PRO A 73 12.24 36.82 22.99
CA PRO A 73 11.53 37.38 24.13
C PRO A 73 10.55 36.43 24.82
N GLU A 74 10.54 36.58 26.13
CA GLU A 74 9.50 36.15 27.05
C GLU A 74 8.15 36.79 26.71
N GLY A 75 7.07 36.02 26.84
CA GLY A 75 5.71 36.47 26.60
C GLY A 75 4.72 35.60 27.35
N ALA A 76 4.70 35.77 28.67
CA ALA A 76 3.67 35.25 29.56
C ALA A 76 2.31 35.82 29.21
N SER A 77 1.27 34.97 29.16
CA SER A 77 -0.12 35.37 29.38
C SER A 77 -0.96 34.15 29.73
N ASP A 78 -1.05 33.94 31.05
CA ASP A 78 -2.19 33.36 31.73
C ASP A 78 -3.50 33.98 31.23
N LYS A 79 -4.44 33.14 30.76
CA LYS A 79 -5.85 33.54 30.72
C LYS A 79 -6.76 32.35 31.02
N LEU A 80 -6.99 32.18 32.32
CA LEU A 80 -8.14 31.49 32.88
C LEU A 80 -9.43 32.21 32.47
N ALA A 81 -10.31 31.52 31.74
CA ALA A 81 -11.73 31.83 31.62
C ALA A 81 -12.47 30.49 31.45
N SER A 82 -13.10 29.98 32.50
CA SER A 82 -14.48 30.28 32.91
C SER A 82 -15.50 29.36 32.23
N LEU A 83 -15.92 28.36 33.04
CA LEU A 83 -17.22 27.70 33.11
C LEU A 83 -18.32 28.23 32.17
N GLN A 84 -18.97 27.34 31.39
CA GLN A 84 -20.45 27.16 31.37
C GLN A 84 -20.82 25.77 30.79
N PRO A 85 -21.63 24.96 31.50
CA PRO A 85 -22.33 23.80 30.94
C PRO A 85 -23.73 24.22 30.45
N THR A 86 -23.96 24.22 29.14
CA THR A 86 -25.30 24.46 28.59
C THR A 86 -26.05 23.14 28.39
N SER A 87 -26.84 22.80 29.39
CA SER A 87 -27.92 21.82 29.30
C SER A 87 -29.03 22.35 28.38
N GLY A 88 -29.03 21.92 27.12
CA GLY A 88 -30.09 22.22 26.15
C GLY A 88 -30.88 20.96 25.80
N ARG A 89 -31.94 20.69 26.57
CA ARG A 89 -33.06 19.82 26.17
C ARG A 89 -33.89 20.55 25.12
N SER A 90 -34.14 19.94 23.97
CA SER A 90 -35.40 20.13 23.25
C SER A 90 -35.57 19.08 22.14
N SER A 91 -36.58 18.25 22.37
CA SER A 91 -37.34 17.44 21.44
C SER A 91 -37.86 18.21 20.21
N SER A 92 -37.69 17.64 19.03
CA SER A 92 -38.59 17.76 17.87
C SER A 92 -38.35 16.48 17.02
N SER A 93 -39.26 15.52 16.90
CA SER A 93 -40.59 15.50 16.29
C SER A 93 -40.62 15.98 14.85
N GLY A 94 -40.77 15.02 13.93
CA GLY A 94 -41.34 15.24 12.60
C GLY A 94 -40.32 15.56 11.52
N SER A 95 -40.13 14.61 10.59
CA SER A 95 -40.60 14.81 9.20
C SER A 95 -40.16 13.62 8.36
N THR A 96 -41.13 12.78 8.03
CA THR A 96 -41.07 11.79 6.96
C THR A 96 -41.15 12.54 5.63
N SER A 97 -40.02 12.89 5.03
CA SER A 97 -39.98 13.35 3.64
C SER A 97 -39.61 12.17 2.75
N SER A 98 -40.68 11.55 2.24
CA SER A 98 -40.71 10.75 1.02
C SER A 98 -40.22 11.62 -0.15
N SER A 99 -38.93 11.54 -0.48
CA SER A 99 -38.40 12.09 -1.73
C SER A 99 -38.11 10.94 -2.66
N ASP A 100 -39.15 10.65 -3.43
CA ASP A 100 -39.15 9.98 -4.73
C ASP A 100 -38.19 10.78 -5.63
N GLU A 101 -36.96 10.30 -5.79
CA GLU A 101 -35.96 10.90 -6.68
C GLU A 101 -35.62 9.84 -7.71
N GLU A 102 -35.84 10.24 -8.96
CA GLU A 102 -36.02 9.40 -10.12
C GLU A 102 -34.78 8.57 -10.44
N ASP A 103 -35.06 7.30 -10.74
CA ASP A 103 -34.19 6.29 -11.32
C ASP A 103 -33.65 6.80 -12.67
N THR A 104 -32.60 7.62 -12.61
CA THR A 104 -31.88 8.06 -13.80
C THR A 104 -30.90 6.95 -14.13
N ASP A 105 -31.36 6.05 -15.00
CA ASP A 105 -30.60 4.99 -15.66
C ASP A 105 -29.48 5.65 -16.49
N ASP A 106 -28.41 6.07 -15.79
CA ASP A 106 -27.20 6.62 -16.38
C ASP A 106 -26.44 5.44 -17.01
N GLU A 107 -26.86 5.08 -18.22
CA GLU A 107 -26.14 4.23 -19.15
C GLU A 107 -24.79 4.87 -19.42
N VAL A 108 -23.81 4.45 -18.61
CA VAL A 108 -22.41 4.83 -18.77
C VAL A 108 -21.97 4.32 -20.14
N GLN A 109 -21.99 5.19 -21.14
CA GLN A 109 -21.32 4.98 -22.42
C GLN A 109 -19.85 4.66 -22.12
N GLU A 110 -19.50 3.38 -22.24
CA GLU A 110 -18.12 2.93 -22.24
C GLU A 110 -17.48 3.48 -23.53
N ASP A 111 -16.80 4.63 -23.44
CA ASP A 111 -15.94 5.17 -24.51
C ASP A 111 -14.95 4.08 -24.98
N PRO A 112 -15.09 3.54 -26.20
CA PRO A 112 -14.26 2.45 -26.69
C PRO A 112 -12.89 2.92 -27.22
N ASP A 113 -12.57 4.21 -27.17
CA ASP A 113 -11.36 4.80 -27.80
C ASP A 113 -10.20 5.06 -26.82
N ARG A 114 -10.13 4.30 -25.72
CA ARG A 114 -8.98 4.35 -24.82
C ARG A 114 -7.83 3.55 -25.42
N LYS A 115 -6.99 4.22 -26.22
CA LYS A 115 -5.67 3.76 -26.70
C LYS A 115 -5.05 2.75 -25.72
N GLU A 116 -5.10 1.48 -26.10
CA GLU A 116 -4.41 0.40 -25.40
C GLU A 116 -2.91 0.63 -25.57
N GLU A 117 -2.25 1.09 -24.51
CA GLU A 117 -0.79 1.06 -24.46
C GLU A 117 -0.30 -0.39 -24.58
N PRO A 118 0.84 -0.62 -25.26
CA PRO A 118 1.29 -1.95 -25.64
C PRO A 118 1.53 -2.82 -24.40
N ALA A 119 0.79 -3.94 -24.36
CA ALA A 119 0.79 -4.93 -23.29
C ALA A 119 2.16 -5.58 -23.09
N ALA A 120 2.97 -5.02 -22.18
CA ALA A 120 4.09 -5.73 -21.59
C ALA A 120 3.54 -6.93 -20.79
N ALA A 121 3.99 -8.15 -21.16
CA ALA A 121 3.78 -9.45 -20.50
C ALA A 121 2.66 -9.45 -19.43
N SER A 122 1.42 -9.60 -19.90
CA SER A 122 0.20 -9.38 -19.13
C SER A 122 -0.02 -10.42 -18.04
N ALA A 123 0.41 -10.13 -16.82
CA ALA A 123 -0.12 -10.81 -15.65
C ALA A 123 -1.64 -10.59 -15.60
N ALA A 124 -2.41 -11.68 -15.54
CA ALA A 124 -3.87 -11.60 -15.47
C ALA A 124 -4.30 -10.71 -14.29
N PRO A 125 -5.32 -9.85 -14.46
CA PRO A 125 -5.80 -8.99 -13.37
C PRO A 125 -6.19 -9.81 -12.13
N VAL A 126 -5.75 -9.37 -10.96
CA VAL A 126 -5.99 -10.05 -9.69
C VAL A 126 -7.10 -9.35 -8.92
N GLN A 127 -8.17 -10.07 -8.59
CA GLN A 127 -9.20 -9.53 -7.69
C GLN A 127 -8.70 -9.54 -6.24
N VAL A 128 -8.79 -8.38 -5.59
CA VAL A 128 -8.36 -8.17 -4.21
C VAL A 128 -9.46 -7.48 -3.40
N LYS A 129 -9.55 -7.83 -2.12
CA LYS A 129 -10.45 -7.22 -1.15
C LYS A 129 -9.64 -6.36 -0.20
N MET A 130 -9.95 -5.07 -0.12
CA MET A 130 -9.25 -4.12 0.74
C MET A 130 -9.99 -3.99 2.06
N PHE A 131 -9.29 -4.24 3.17
CA PHE A 131 -9.82 -4.11 4.51
C PHE A 131 -9.07 -2.99 5.23
N LYS A 132 -9.79 -2.11 5.92
CA LYS A 132 -9.23 -1.07 6.79
C LYS A 132 -9.56 -1.44 8.22
N LEU A 133 -8.55 -1.66 9.06
CA LEU A 133 -8.72 -2.04 10.47
C LEU A 133 -9.66 -3.25 10.64
N GLY A 134 -9.47 -4.28 9.80
CA GLY A 134 -10.31 -5.48 9.79
C GLY A 134 -11.70 -5.36 9.15
N GLN A 135 -12.17 -4.15 8.81
CA GLN A 135 -13.46 -3.95 8.13
C GLN A 135 -13.29 -3.91 6.60
N LEU A 136 -14.14 -4.63 5.87
CA LEU A 136 -14.14 -4.60 4.40
C LEU A 136 -14.47 -3.18 3.92
N CYS A 137 -13.59 -2.59 3.13
CA CYS A 137 -13.75 -1.26 2.56
C CYS A 137 -14.32 -1.35 1.14
N CYS A 138 -13.65 -2.10 0.25
CA CYS A 138 -14.09 -2.28 -1.13
C CYS A 138 -13.43 -3.50 -1.78
N ASP A 139 -14.04 -3.98 -2.86
CA ASP A 139 -13.41 -4.92 -3.79
C ASP A 139 -12.68 -4.11 -4.89
N ALA A 140 -11.48 -4.54 -5.25
CA ALA A 140 -10.63 -3.90 -6.25
C ALA A 140 -10.02 -4.95 -7.20
N VAL A 141 -9.61 -4.48 -8.38
CA VAL A 141 -8.90 -5.27 -9.40
C VAL A 141 -7.51 -4.67 -9.55
N ALA A 142 -6.50 -5.46 -9.19
CA ALA A 142 -5.10 -5.14 -9.34
C ALA A 142 -4.61 -5.54 -10.74
N ARG A 143 -4.13 -4.55 -11.50
CA ARG A 143 -3.48 -4.75 -12.80
C ARG A 143 -2.00 -4.45 -12.68
N TYR A 144 -1.16 -5.34 -13.18
CA TYR A 144 0.28 -5.10 -13.23
C TYR A 144 0.57 -3.92 -14.16
N VAL A 145 1.47 -3.03 -13.74
CA VAL A 145 1.90 -1.86 -14.52
C VAL A 145 3.36 -1.99 -14.94
N ARG A 146 4.27 -2.18 -13.96
CA ARG A 146 5.72 -2.30 -14.21
C ARG A 146 6.45 -2.92 -13.01
N GLY A 147 7.73 -3.20 -13.17
CA GLY A 147 8.63 -3.66 -12.11
C GLY A 147 8.97 -5.14 -12.24
N ASN A 148 9.20 -5.83 -11.10
CA ASN A 148 9.52 -7.26 -11.10
C ASN A 148 8.45 -8.07 -11.89
N GLN A 149 8.87 -8.83 -12.89
CA GLN A 149 8.00 -9.64 -13.76
C GLN A 149 7.51 -10.92 -13.09
N GLN A 150 8.19 -11.36 -12.02
CA GLN A 150 7.83 -12.53 -11.23
C GLN A 150 7.66 -12.12 -9.76
N PRO A 151 6.71 -11.21 -9.45
CA PRO A 151 6.45 -10.84 -8.08
C PRO A 151 5.81 -12.00 -7.33
N GLU A 152 6.01 -12.05 -6.01
CA GLU A 152 5.23 -12.92 -5.14
C GLU A 152 3.73 -12.60 -5.33
N ARG A 153 2.88 -13.63 -5.37
CA ARG A 153 1.46 -13.45 -5.70
C ARG A 153 0.78 -12.50 -4.71
N LEU A 154 0.14 -11.45 -5.23
CA LEU A 154 -0.63 -10.52 -4.43
C LEU A 154 -1.77 -11.26 -3.72
N LYS A 155 -1.86 -11.11 -2.39
CA LYS A 155 -2.92 -11.75 -1.59
C LYS A 155 -4.29 -11.20 -1.99
N SER A 156 -5.28 -12.08 -2.09
CA SER A 156 -6.68 -11.70 -2.35
C SER A 156 -7.30 -10.84 -1.23
N ARG A 157 -6.68 -10.78 -0.05
CA ARG A 157 -7.10 -9.97 1.09
C ARG A 157 -5.95 -9.05 1.51
N LEU A 158 -6.16 -7.74 1.39
CA LEU A 158 -5.21 -6.71 1.75
C LEU A 158 -5.69 -6.01 3.03
N ASN A 159 -5.09 -6.32 4.17
CA ASN A 159 -5.43 -5.70 5.46
C ASN A 159 -4.54 -4.47 5.69
N ILE A 160 -5.12 -3.29 5.52
CA ILE A 160 -4.45 -2.00 5.67
C ILE A 160 -4.59 -1.56 7.13
N ASP A 161 -3.78 -2.19 7.98
CA ASP A 161 -3.80 -1.94 9.43
C ASP A 161 -2.76 -0.90 9.85
N GLN A 162 -1.83 -0.55 8.95
CA GLN A 162 -0.75 0.40 9.20
C GLN A 162 -0.73 1.55 8.20
N ARG A 163 -0.04 2.63 8.59
CA ARG A 163 0.21 3.80 7.74
C ARG A 163 1.69 4.18 7.81
N ALA A 164 2.29 4.48 6.66
CA ALA A 164 3.67 4.94 6.56
C ALA A 164 3.74 6.38 6.02
N THR A 165 4.85 7.06 6.31
CA THR A 165 5.21 8.31 5.62
C THR A 165 5.62 8.00 4.18
N ILE A 166 5.52 9.00 3.31
CA ILE A 166 5.96 8.88 1.91
C ILE A 166 7.46 8.61 1.86
N GLU A 167 8.24 9.25 2.74
CA GLU A 167 9.68 9.04 2.88
C GLU A 167 10.03 7.58 3.16
N ARG A 168 9.36 6.93 4.13
CA ARG A 168 9.59 5.50 4.42
C ARG A 168 9.29 4.61 3.21
N CYS A 169 8.27 4.96 2.42
CA CYS A 169 7.95 4.23 1.19
C CYS A 169 9.05 4.40 0.14
N LYS A 170 9.53 5.63 -0.04
CA LYS A 170 10.62 5.97 -0.96
C LYS A 170 11.93 5.29 -0.58
N ASP A 171 12.31 5.33 0.69
CA ASP A 171 13.54 4.69 1.19
C ASP A 171 13.49 3.18 0.98
N HIS A 172 12.33 2.56 1.23
CA HIS A 172 12.15 1.12 1.01
C HIS A 172 12.22 0.76 -0.48
N MET A 173 11.63 1.58 -1.35
CA MET A 173 11.72 1.41 -2.81
C MET A 173 13.16 1.57 -3.33
N GLN A 174 13.89 2.56 -2.81
CA GLN A 174 15.30 2.77 -3.15
C GLN A 174 16.19 1.62 -2.67
N TRP A 175 15.92 1.10 -1.47
CA TRP A 175 16.67 -0.03 -0.92
C TRP A 175 16.48 -1.31 -1.74
N ALA A 176 15.24 -1.61 -2.13
CA ALA A 176 14.95 -2.78 -2.96
C ALA A 176 15.44 -2.61 -4.42
N GLY A 177 15.51 -1.37 -4.91
CA GLY A 177 15.79 -1.07 -6.30
C GLY A 177 14.54 -1.16 -7.19
N GLU A 178 14.59 -0.48 -8.33
CA GLU A 178 13.45 -0.36 -9.25
C GLU A 178 13.03 -1.70 -9.87
N ASP A 179 13.99 -2.63 -10.03
CA ASP A 179 13.77 -3.94 -10.65
C ASP A 179 13.04 -4.93 -9.74
N LEU A 180 13.16 -4.77 -8.41
CA LEU A 180 12.52 -5.67 -7.43
C LEU A 180 11.15 -5.16 -6.97
N ALA A 181 10.92 -3.84 -7.05
CA ALA A 181 9.62 -3.27 -6.75
C ALA A 181 8.63 -3.59 -7.88
N THR A 182 7.37 -3.88 -7.54
CA THR A 182 6.28 -4.08 -8.51
C THR A 182 5.19 -3.04 -8.29
N VAL A 183 4.79 -2.39 -9.39
CA VAL A 183 3.73 -1.39 -9.40
C VAL A 183 2.44 -2.02 -9.91
N TRP A 184 1.39 -1.92 -9.10
CA TRP A 184 0.04 -2.37 -9.38
C TRP A 184 -0.91 -1.17 -9.48
N SER A 185 -1.76 -1.14 -10.49
CA SER A 185 -2.90 -0.22 -10.54
C SER A 185 -4.12 -0.90 -9.92
N LEU A 186 -4.63 -0.34 -8.81
CA LEU A 186 -5.78 -0.88 -8.07
C LEU A 186 -7.05 -0.14 -8.48
N SER A 187 -7.77 -0.66 -9.45
CA SER A 187 -9.06 -0.11 -9.89
C SER A 187 -10.22 -0.67 -9.06
N LEU A 188 -11.32 0.06 -8.95
CA LEU A 188 -12.52 -0.41 -8.22
C LEU A 188 -13.15 -1.61 -8.94
N GLY A 189 -13.43 -2.69 -8.22
CA GLY A 189 -14.02 -3.90 -8.79
C GLY A 189 -15.56 -3.89 -8.86
N THR A 190 -16.21 -3.16 -7.95
CA THR A 190 -17.68 -3.08 -7.88
C THR A 190 -18.15 -1.64 -7.63
N ARG A 191 -19.24 -1.20 -8.26
CA ARG A 191 -19.78 0.17 -8.08
C ARG A 191 -20.14 0.48 -6.61
N LYS A 192 -20.57 -0.53 -5.85
CA LYS A 192 -20.97 -0.41 -4.43
C LYS A 192 -19.84 0.09 -3.51
N GLY A 193 -18.58 -0.16 -3.86
CA GLY A 193 -17.41 0.24 -3.06
C GLY A 193 -16.87 1.65 -3.36
N ARG A 194 -17.46 2.40 -4.30
CA ARG A 194 -16.89 3.66 -4.81
C ARG A 194 -16.68 4.70 -3.72
N GLN A 195 -17.69 4.95 -2.89
CA GLN A 195 -17.62 5.96 -1.83
C GLN A 195 -16.55 5.59 -0.79
N ALA A 196 -16.47 4.31 -0.40
CA ALA A 196 -15.47 3.83 0.55
C ALA A 196 -14.05 3.90 -0.02
N TYR A 197 -13.87 3.56 -1.30
CA TYR A 197 -12.60 3.67 -2.02
C TYR A 197 -12.11 5.13 -2.10
N GLN A 198 -13.01 6.07 -2.41
CA GLN A 198 -12.69 7.49 -2.42
C GLN A 198 -12.34 7.99 -1.02
N ALA A 199 -13.18 7.68 -0.02
CA ALA A 199 -12.95 8.06 1.36
C ALA A 199 -11.63 7.49 1.93
N LEU A 200 -11.22 6.30 1.48
CA LEU A 200 -9.93 5.72 1.83
C LEU A 200 -8.76 6.56 1.25
N SER A 201 -8.88 6.98 0.00
CA SER A 201 -7.89 7.84 -0.67
C SER A 201 -7.79 9.20 0.00
N ASP A 202 -8.93 9.88 0.20
CA ASP A 202 -9.01 11.19 0.85
C ASP A 202 -8.43 11.14 2.26
N TYR A 203 -8.69 10.05 3.00
CA TYR A 203 -8.12 9.85 4.33
C TYR A 203 -6.59 9.79 4.32
N PHE A 204 -5.97 9.15 3.34
CA PHE A 204 -4.51 9.08 3.22
C PHE A 204 -3.90 10.44 2.84
N ILE A 205 -4.54 11.16 1.91
CA ILE A 205 -4.14 12.52 1.51
C ILE A 205 -4.23 13.48 2.70
N ALA A 206 -5.37 13.49 3.40
CA ALA A 206 -5.58 14.36 4.56
C ALA A 206 -4.60 14.08 5.71
N LYS A 207 -4.10 12.84 5.82
CA LYS A 207 -3.13 12.44 6.85
C LYS A 207 -1.68 12.46 6.37
N GLN A 208 -1.41 12.89 5.14
CA GLN A 208 -0.07 12.93 4.55
C GLN A 208 0.67 11.59 4.69
N ARG A 209 -0.05 10.49 4.51
CA ARG A 209 0.43 9.11 4.71
C ARG A 209 -0.02 8.22 3.58
N VAL A 210 0.63 7.06 3.45
CA VAL A 210 0.22 5.96 2.58
C VAL A 210 -0.25 4.78 3.44
N GLY A 211 -1.13 3.94 2.91
CA GLY A 211 -1.48 2.68 3.56
C GLY A 211 -0.32 1.69 3.48
N LEU A 212 -0.18 0.83 4.48
CA LEU A 212 0.85 -0.21 4.50
C LEU A 212 0.20 -1.56 4.87
N VAL A 213 0.46 -2.56 4.04
CA VAL A 213 0.11 -3.97 4.25
C VAL A 213 1.41 -4.74 4.36
N GLU A 214 1.76 -5.19 5.56
CA GLU A 214 2.94 -6.02 5.78
C GLU A 214 2.56 -7.50 5.67
N THR A 215 3.37 -8.25 4.92
CA THR A 215 3.30 -9.70 4.88
C THR A 215 4.68 -10.29 5.20
N PRO A 216 4.77 -11.58 5.57
CA PRO A 216 6.08 -12.19 5.85
C PRO A 216 7.06 -12.19 4.67
N ALA A 217 6.57 -12.00 3.43
CA ALA A 217 7.37 -12.14 2.21
C ALA A 217 7.52 -10.85 1.40
N TYR A 218 6.73 -9.81 1.72
CA TYR A 218 6.73 -8.52 1.03
C TYR A 218 5.88 -7.51 1.80
N ALA A 219 6.12 -6.23 1.56
CA ALA A 219 5.25 -5.13 1.94
C ALA A 219 4.49 -4.59 0.72
N VAL A 220 3.23 -4.16 0.91
CA VAL A 220 2.47 -3.42 -0.11
C VAL A 220 2.10 -2.05 0.42
N TYR A 221 2.57 -1.01 -0.24
CA TYR A 221 2.17 0.37 0.02
C TYR A 221 0.97 0.73 -0.84
N ILE A 222 -0.07 1.28 -0.20
CA ILE A 222 -1.31 1.72 -0.85
C ILE A 222 -1.26 3.24 -0.98
N ILE A 223 -1.02 3.72 -2.19
CA ILE A 223 -0.72 5.10 -2.51
C ILE A 223 -1.97 5.74 -3.12
N PRO A 224 -2.49 6.85 -2.56
CA PRO A 224 -3.65 7.53 -3.13
C PRO A 224 -3.34 8.13 -4.51
N PRO A 225 -4.34 8.31 -5.39
CA PRO A 225 -4.19 8.91 -6.72
C PRO A 225 -3.99 10.43 -6.62
N ASP A 226 -2.90 10.86 -5.97
CA ASP A 226 -2.51 12.26 -5.82
C ASP A 226 -1.14 12.50 -6.47
N GLU A 227 -1.05 13.52 -7.31
CA GLU A 227 0.14 13.84 -8.10
C GLU A 227 1.38 14.07 -7.24
N LYS A 228 1.24 14.64 -6.04
CA LYS A 228 2.38 14.91 -5.15
C LYS A 228 3.04 13.61 -4.70
N TYR A 229 2.23 12.59 -4.42
CA TYR A 229 2.71 11.27 -4.00
C TYR A 229 3.37 10.54 -5.17
N LEU A 230 2.69 10.50 -6.32
CA LEU A 230 3.19 9.79 -7.50
C LEU A 230 4.50 10.40 -8.00
N LYS A 231 4.58 11.73 -8.06
CA LYS A 231 5.80 12.46 -8.45
C LYS A 231 6.96 12.25 -7.47
N ALA A 232 6.69 12.24 -6.16
CA ALA A 232 7.72 12.01 -5.14
C ALA A 232 8.38 10.61 -5.26
N MET A 233 7.67 9.64 -5.85
CA MET A 233 8.13 8.28 -6.09
C MET A 233 8.52 8.01 -7.56
N GLY A 234 8.49 9.00 -8.44
CA GLY A 234 8.79 8.80 -9.86
C GLY A 234 7.82 7.83 -10.57
N LEU A 235 6.57 7.77 -10.10
CA LEU A 235 5.51 6.97 -10.70
C LEU A 235 4.73 7.81 -11.71
N ALA A 236 4.18 7.16 -12.73
CA ALA A 236 3.28 7.80 -13.67
C ALA A 236 2.00 8.26 -12.98
N GLU A 237 1.43 9.37 -13.46
CA GLU A 237 0.14 9.87 -12.99
C GLU A 237 -0.96 8.84 -13.26
N SER A 238 -1.85 8.67 -12.28
CA SER A 238 -2.93 7.69 -12.35
C SER A 238 -4.16 8.20 -11.62
N ARG A 239 -5.33 7.88 -12.18
CA ARG A 239 -6.65 8.13 -11.55
C ARG A 239 -7.03 7.05 -10.55
N HIS A 240 -6.21 6.02 -10.39
CA HIS A 240 -6.45 4.88 -9.52
C HIS A 240 -5.38 4.80 -8.43
N ILE A 241 -5.76 4.29 -7.26
CA ILE A 241 -4.83 3.93 -6.19
C ILE A 241 -3.73 3.03 -6.77
N ILE A 242 -2.49 3.34 -6.40
CA ILE A 242 -1.33 2.51 -6.76
C ILE A 242 -0.96 1.61 -5.59
N GLY A 243 -0.77 0.33 -5.89
CA GLY A 243 -0.17 -0.64 -4.97
C GLY A 243 1.31 -0.83 -5.32
N LEU A 244 2.22 -0.44 -4.43
CA LEU A 244 3.65 -0.68 -4.60
C LEU A 244 4.08 -1.87 -3.73
N GLN A 245 4.39 -2.99 -4.37
CA GLN A 245 4.84 -4.21 -3.72
C GLN A 245 6.37 -4.25 -3.68
N ILE A 246 6.95 -4.42 -2.50
CA ILE A 246 8.39 -4.47 -2.26
C ILE A 246 8.70 -5.72 -1.44
N PRO A 247 9.61 -6.60 -1.89
CA PRO A 247 9.97 -7.83 -1.16
C PRO A 247 10.63 -7.57 0.19
#